data_AF-A0A563C639-F1
#
_entry.id   AF-A0A563C639-F1
#
_cell.length_a   1.000
_cell.length_b   1.000
_cell.length_c   1.000
_cell.angle_alpha   90.00
_cell.angle_beta   90.00
_cell.angle_gamma   90.00
#
_symmetry.space_group_name_H-M   'P 1'
#
loop_
_entity.id
_entity.type
_entity.pdbx_description
1 polymer ?
#
loop_
_entity_poly.entity_id
_entity_poly.type
_entity_poly.pdbx_seq_one_letter_code
_entity_poly.pdbx_strand_id
1 'polypeptide(L)'
;MVQLVIIAFLFLITLLFACLKPIRSSYSAFEVNRLKAHKTKSLEFDRFFNQAKIEVLFQALTFVSFFILTVYVTINFNLFFVVLLELFLVLLLEFLRGQEIVNGFTFKLYKRYEKLLLKFSNKYDNILSFFVAKDRNVRSSLKVHSKEELFYLLDNSKLLLEDEMLLLRASFDFKKLLIKDIMVPLEEAVTIRGDELLGPLVINELHKTKHTIFPVMRSEGEVIGLLNLVDVTKVNSETKSLRAIDLMKEDVFFVGQDKNLEEALGAFLRSHQHLFIVVNKSKKAIGLVCLEDIIERLLGRKIAKR
;
A
#
# COMPACT_ATOMS: atom_id res chain seq x y z
N MET A 1 14.54 -36.08 49.98
CA MET A 1 13.38 -35.34 49.45
C MET A 1 13.79 -34.01 48.81
N VAL A 2 14.56 -33.16 49.49
CA VAL A 2 14.96 -31.83 48.98
C VAL A 2 15.73 -31.89 47.64
N GLN A 3 16.69 -32.80 47.49
CA GLN A 3 17.48 -32.95 46.24
C GLN A 3 16.62 -33.27 45.02
N LEU A 4 15.61 -34.14 45.18
CA LEU A 4 14.68 -34.51 44.09
C LEU A 4 13.80 -33.33 43.67
N VAL A 5 13.37 -32.51 44.62
CA VAL A 5 12.60 -31.28 44.33
C VAL A 5 13.45 -30.29 43.53
N ILE A 6 14.72 -30.13 43.89
CA ILE A 6 15.65 -29.23 43.17
C ILE A 6 15.88 -29.74 41.74
N ILE A 7 16.09 -31.04 41.55
CA ILE A 7 16.25 -31.65 40.22
C ILE A 7 14.99 -31.44 39.38
N ALA A 8 13.81 -31.74 39.92
CA ALA A 8 12.54 -31.55 39.22
C ALA A 8 12.32 -30.09 38.79
N PHE A 9 12.69 -29.14 39.66
CA PHE A 9 12.59 -27.72 39.36
C PHE A 9 13.55 -27.29 38.24
N LEU A 10 14.84 -27.68 38.32
CA LEU A 10 15.83 -27.38 37.29
C LEU A 10 15.48 -28.03 35.94
N PHE A 11 14.96 -29.27 35.98
CA PHE A 11 14.46 -29.97 34.81
C PHE A 11 13.31 -29.22 34.14
N LEU A 12 12.32 -28.79 34.92
CA LEU A 12 11.16 -28.05 34.43
C LEU A 12 11.54 -26.67 33.86
N ILE A 13 12.50 -25.98 34.47
CA ILE A 13 13.05 -24.71 33.96
C ILE A 13 13.75 -24.93 32.61
N THR A 14 14.58 -25.95 32.51
CA THR A 14 15.32 -26.27 31.27
C THR A 14 14.36 -26.55 30.14
N LEU A 15 13.31 -27.34 30.41
CA LEU A 15 12.24 -27.65 29.47
C LEU A 15 11.47 -26.38 29.05
N LEU A 16 11.14 -25.51 30.01
CA LEU A 16 10.44 -24.25 29.73
C LEU A 16 11.24 -23.37 28.78
N PHE A 17 12.53 -23.14 29.03
CA PHE A 17 13.36 -22.32 28.14
C PHE A 17 13.57 -22.95 26.77
N ALA A 18 13.75 -24.28 26.71
CA ALA A 18 13.92 -25.00 25.45
C ALA A 18 12.68 -24.91 24.55
N CYS A 19 11.47 -24.87 25.15
CA CYS A 19 10.22 -24.81 24.40
C CYS A 19 9.78 -23.37 24.05
N LEU A 20 10.33 -22.34 24.71
CA LEU A 20 9.98 -20.95 24.42
C LEU A 20 10.49 -20.53 23.04
N LYS A 21 9.58 -20.02 22.21
CA LYS A 21 9.90 -19.50 20.88
C LYS A 21 9.40 -18.07 20.74
N PRO A 22 10.21 -17.15 20.17
CA PRO A 22 9.76 -15.80 19.95
C PRO A 22 8.63 -15.74 18.93
N ILE A 23 7.70 -14.80 19.14
CA ILE A 23 6.69 -14.47 18.13
C ILE A 23 7.42 -13.83 16.95
N ARG A 24 7.31 -14.48 15.79
CA ARG A 24 7.88 -13.97 14.55
C ARG A 24 7.12 -12.74 14.06
N SER A 25 7.85 -11.81 13.49
CA SER A 25 7.24 -10.68 12.80
C SER A 25 6.46 -11.17 11.58
N SER A 26 5.31 -10.57 11.35
CA SER A 26 4.54 -10.79 10.13
C SER A 26 5.12 -10.02 8.95
N TYR A 27 5.89 -8.96 9.17
CA TYR A 27 6.45 -8.10 8.12
C TYR A 27 7.53 -8.79 7.30
N SER A 28 7.59 -8.45 6.02
CA SER A 28 8.74 -8.77 5.18
C SER A 28 9.91 -7.82 5.44
N ALA A 29 11.08 -8.20 4.93
CA ALA A 29 12.26 -7.33 4.97
C ALA A 29 12.02 -5.99 4.25
N PHE A 30 11.24 -5.98 3.16
CA PHE A 30 10.88 -4.75 2.44
C PHE A 30 10.08 -3.80 3.33
N GLU A 31 9.00 -4.31 3.95
CA GLU A 31 8.12 -3.51 4.79
C GLU A 31 8.85 -2.92 5.99
N VAL A 32 9.75 -3.70 6.59
CA VAL A 32 10.60 -3.24 7.70
C VAL A 32 11.56 -2.13 7.26
N ASN A 33 12.21 -2.28 6.11
CA ASN A 33 13.13 -1.26 5.58
C ASN A 33 12.41 0.03 5.23
N ARG A 34 11.20 -0.06 4.69
CA ARG A 34 10.32 1.09 4.42
C ARG A 34 9.94 1.82 5.70
N LEU A 35 9.49 1.10 6.73
CA LEU A 35 9.13 1.69 8.02
C LEU A 35 10.34 2.33 8.72
N LYS A 36 11.53 1.72 8.58
CA LYS A 36 12.79 2.29 9.08
C LYS A 36 13.07 3.67 8.46
N ALA A 37 12.89 3.81 7.15
CA ALA A 37 13.11 5.07 6.44
C ALA A 37 12.17 6.18 6.94
N HIS A 38 10.91 5.84 7.22
CA HIS A 38 9.91 6.77 7.76
C HIS A 38 9.96 6.93 9.30
N LYS A 39 11.00 6.41 9.98
CA LYS A 39 11.16 6.42 11.44
C LYS A 39 9.92 5.93 12.21
N THR A 40 9.10 5.11 11.58
CA THR A 40 7.84 4.62 12.17
C THR A 40 8.14 3.37 12.97
N LYS A 41 8.05 3.46 14.30
CA LYS A 41 8.25 2.32 15.20
C LYS A 41 6.92 1.60 15.41
N SER A 42 6.89 0.32 15.10
CA SER A 42 5.75 -0.57 15.36
C SER A 42 6.21 -1.81 16.12
N LEU A 43 5.30 -2.47 16.82
CA LEU A 43 5.62 -3.70 17.55
C LEU A 43 6.15 -4.80 16.62
N GLU A 44 5.60 -4.89 15.40
CA GLU A 44 6.04 -5.84 14.36
C GLU A 44 7.46 -5.53 13.85
N PHE A 45 7.83 -4.24 13.77
CA PHE A 45 9.19 -3.82 13.49
C PHE A 45 10.16 -4.27 14.59
N ASP A 46 9.79 -4.03 15.87
CA ASP A 46 10.62 -4.46 17.00
C ASP A 46 10.75 -5.98 17.07
N ARG A 47 9.69 -6.74 16.76
CA ARG A 47 9.72 -8.20 16.61
C ARG A 47 10.71 -8.64 15.53
N PHE A 48 10.71 -8.00 14.36
CA PHE A 48 11.56 -8.41 13.24
C PHE A 48 13.06 -8.33 13.59
N PHE A 49 13.49 -7.24 14.23
CA PHE A 49 14.90 -7.05 14.59
C PHE A 49 15.33 -7.85 15.81
N ASN A 50 14.40 -8.16 16.73
CA ASN A 50 14.73 -8.82 17.99
C ASN A 50 14.42 -10.32 18.02
N GLN A 51 13.68 -10.89 17.04
CA GLN A 51 13.31 -12.30 17.05
C GLN A 51 14.53 -13.23 17.15
N ALA A 52 15.58 -13.00 16.36
CA ALA A 52 16.77 -13.85 16.37
C ALA A 52 17.58 -13.69 17.67
N LYS A 53 17.68 -12.46 18.18
CA LYS A 53 18.36 -12.15 19.45
C LYS A 53 17.67 -12.82 20.63
N ILE A 54 16.34 -12.81 20.64
CA ILE A 54 15.54 -13.45 21.69
C ILE A 54 15.62 -14.99 21.58
N GLU A 55 15.69 -15.54 20.36
CA GLU A 55 15.94 -16.97 20.16
C GLU A 55 17.31 -17.39 20.74
N VAL A 56 18.36 -16.61 20.46
CA VAL A 56 19.70 -16.81 21.05
C VAL A 56 19.66 -16.70 22.58
N LEU A 57 18.93 -15.72 23.12
CA LEU A 57 18.77 -15.56 24.57
C LEU A 57 18.15 -16.81 25.21
N PHE A 58 17.07 -17.34 24.63
CA PHE A 58 16.45 -18.58 25.14
C PHE A 58 17.36 -19.80 24.99
N GLN A 59 18.11 -19.91 23.90
CA GLN A 59 19.12 -20.97 23.74
C GLN A 59 20.21 -20.88 24.82
N ALA A 60 20.71 -19.68 25.11
CA ALA A 60 21.70 -19.48 26.17
C ALA A 60 21.15 -19.84 27.55
N LEU A 61 19.92 -19.41 27.88
CA LEU A 61 19.26 -19.77 29.15
C LEU A 61 19.02 -21.28 29.27
N THR A 62 18.67 -21.94 28.16
CA THR A 62 18.52 -23.40 28.11
C THR A 62 19.86 -24.09 28.38
N PHE A 63 20.94 -23.64 27.75
CA PHE A 63 22.27 -24.21 27.96
C PHE A 63 22.75 -24.04 29.41
N VAL A 64 22.57 -22.84 29.98
CA VAL A 64 22.95 -22.56 31.37
C VAL A 64 22.14 -23.41 32.35
N SER A 65 20.83 -23.52 32.16
CA SER A 65 19.98 -24.35 33.04
C SER A 65 20.29 -25.84 32.92
N PHE A 66 20.54 -26.33 31.69
CA PHE A 66 21.00 -27.70 31.45
C PHE A 66 22.33 -27.98 32.14
N PHE A 67 23.32 -27.09 32.00
CA PHE A 67 24.62 -27.24 32.64
C PHE A 67 24.53 -27.28 34.16
N ILE A 68 23.72 -26.39 34.77
CA ILE A 68 23.47 -26.39 36.22
C ILE A 68 22.83 -27.70 36.66
N LEU A 69 21.85 -28.21 35.89
CA LEU A 69 21.22 -29.49 36.15
C LEU A 69 22.23 -30.64 36.12
N THR A 70 23.05 -30.73 35.07
CA THR A 70 24.09 -31.78 34.92
C THR A 70 25.09 -31.74 36.07
N VAL A 71 25.63 -30.56 36.41
CA VAL A 71 26.58 -30.41 37.52
C VAL A 71 25.93 -30.82 38.84
N TYR A 72 24.70 -30.36 39.11
CA TYR A 72 24.00 -30.70 40.35
C TYR A 72 23.76 -32.20 40.49
N VAL A 73 23.31 -32.88 39.43
CA VAL A 73 23.05 -34.32 39.46
C VAL A 73 24.37 -35.09 39.62
N THR A 74 25.45 -34.65 38.95
CA THR A 74 26.76 -35.30 39.05
C THR A 74 27.36 -35.24 40.45
N ILE A 75 27.13 -34.16 41.20
CA ILE A 75 27.60 -34.02 42.59
C ILE A 75 26.82 -34.94 43.54
N ASN A 76 25.54 -35.17 43.29
CA ASN A 76 24.63 -35.83 44.23
C ASN A 76 24.32 -37.30 43.88
N PHE A 77 24.58 -37.74 42.64
CA PHE A 77 24.17 -39.06 42.12
C PHE A 77 25.25 -39.70 41.26
N ASN A 78 25.12 -41.02 41.05
CA ASN A 78 26.02 -41.79 40.21
C ASN A 78 25.87 -41.45 38.71
N LEU A 79 26.95 -41.67 37.95
CA LEU A 79 27.01 -41.40 36.50
C LEU A 79 25.88 -42.07 35.70
N PHE A 80 25.46 -43.29 36.08
CA PHE A 80 24.34 -43.97 35.44
C PHE A 80 23.04 -43.15 35.50
N PHE A 81 22.76 -42.52 36.64
CA PHE A 81 21.56 -41.71 36.81
C PHE A 81 21.62 -40.40 36.02
N VAL A 82 22.80 -39.78 35.95
CA VAL A 82 23.04 -38.59 35.11
C VAL A 82 22.70 -38.89 33.66
N VAL A 83 23.31 -39.95 33.10
CA VAL A 83 23.10 -40.34 31.70
C VAL A 83 21.63 -40.70 31.43
N LEU A 84 20.99 -41.43 32.34
CA LEU A 84 19.58 -41.80 32.20
C LEU A 84 18.66 -40.57 32.19
N LEU A 85 18.91 -39.61 33.09
CA LEU A 85 18.14 -38.37 33.19
C LEU A 85 18.33 -37.48 31.97
N GLU A 86 19.56 -37.34 31.48
CA GLU A 86 19.85 -36.55 30.28
C GLU A 86 19.24 -37.15 29.02
N LEU A 87 19.35 -38.48 28.86
CA LEU A 87 18.69 -39.18 27.76
C LEU A 87 17.17 -38.96 27.81
N PHE A 88 16.58 -39.08 28.99
CA PHE A 88 15.15 -38.82 29.18
C PHE A 88 14.77 -37.37 28.86
N LEU A 89 15.57 -36.39 29.28
CA LEU A 89 15.35 -34.97 28.95
C LEU A 89 15.36 -34.75 27.43
N VAL A 90 16.37 -35.27 26.73
CA VAL A 90 16.51 -35.10 25.27
C VAL A 90 15.31 -35.73 24.55
N LEU A 91 14.93 -36.95 24.90
CA LEU A 91 13.75 -37.61 24.33
C LEU A 91 12.47 -36.82 24.61
N LEU A 92 12.31 -36.30 25.83
CA LEU A 92 11.15 -35.49 26.20
C LEU A 92 11.10 -34.18 25.42
N LEU A 93 12.24 -33.52 25.21
CA LEU A 93 12.31 -32.30 24.40
C LEU A 93 11.89 -32.56 22.95
N GLU A 94 12.34 -33.66 22.35
CA GLU A 94 11.92 -34.05 21.00
C GLU A 94 10.42 -34.38 20.94
N PHE A 95 9.90 -35.11 21.93
CA PHE A 95 8.48 -35.44 22.02
C PHE A 95 7.59 -34.20 22.16
N LEU A 96 8.01 -33.23 22.98
CA LEU A 96 7.27 -31.98 23.18
C LEU A 96 7.42 -31.02 22.00
N ARG A 97 8.46 -31.19 21.16
CA ARG A 97 8.73 -30.35 20.00
C ARG A 97 7.68 -30.58 18.91
N GLY A 98 6.65 -29.75 18.90
CA GLY A 98 5.60 -29.78 17.89
C GLY A 98 4.20 -29.99 18.47
N GLN A 99 4.09 -30.32 19.75
CA GLN A 99 2.80 -30.45 20.44
C GLN A 99 2.08 -29.10 20.53
N GLU A 100 0.83 -29.05 20.09
CA GLU A 100 0.04 -27.81 20.04
C GLU A 100 -0.19 -27.20 21.42
N ILE A 101 -0.39 -28.03 22.44
CA ILE A 101 -0.61 -27.60 23.83
C ILE A 101 0.63 -26.83 24.32
N VAL A 102 1.83 -27.38 24.07
CA VAL A 102 3.10 -26.77 24.45
C VAL A 102 3.28 -25.46 23.71
N ASN A 103 3.07 -25.45 22.39
CA ASN A 103 3.17 -24.24 21.58
C ASN A 103 2.18 -23.14 22.03
N GLY A 104 0.95 -23.51 22.38
CA GLY A 104 -0.06 -22.57 22.88
C GLY A 104 0.29 -22.00 24.26
N PHE A 105 0.82 -22.82 25.16
CA PHE A 105 1.28 -22.38 26.47
C PHE A 105 2.49 -21.44 26.35
N THR A 106 3.52 -21.84 25.60
CA THR A 106 4.74 -21.03 25.40
C THR A 106 4.42 -19.73 24.68
N PHE A 107 3.49 -19.72 23.73
CA PHE A 107 3.00 -18.50 23.08
C PHE A 107 2.35 -17.54 24.08
N LYS A 108 1.43 -18.03 24.94
CA LYS A 108 0.79 -17.20 25.98
C LYS A 108 1.84 -16.62 26.94
N LEU A 109 2.81 -17.43 27.33
CA LEU A 109 3.87 -17.06 28.27
C LEU A 109 4.78 -16.00 27.65
N TYR A 110 5.25 -16.22 26.41
CA TYR A 110 6.02 -15.22 25.66
C TYR A 110 5.25 -13.90 25.52
N LYS A 111 3.98 -13.94 25.09
CA LYS A 111 3.16 -12.74 24.89
C LYS A 111 3.02 -11.92 26.16
N ARG A 112 2.94 -12.57 27.33
CA ARG A 112 2.89 -11.89 28.64
C ARG A 112 4.18 -11.11 28.94
N TYR A 113 5.34 -11.63 28.56
CA TYR A 113 6.64 -11.03 28.83
C TYR A 113 7.28 -10.31 27.63
N GLU A 114 6.59 -10.27 26.49
CA GLU A 114 7.11 -9.77 25.21
C GLU A 114 7.74 -8.37 25.34
N LYS A 115 7.03 -7.41 25.95
CA LYS A 115 7.54 -6.04 26.09
C LYS A 115 8.84 -5.98 26.92
N LEU A 116 8.98 -6.85 27.91
CA LEU A 116 10.19 -6.92 28.74
C LEU A 116 11.34 -7.56 27.95
N LEU A 117 11.06 -8.64 27.24
CA LEU A 117 12.03 -9.32 26.37
C LEU A 117 12.54 -8.39 25.26
N LEU A 118 11.66 -7.61 24.63
CA LEU A 118 12.04 -6.64 23.60
C LEU A 118 12.92 -5.51 24.17
N LYS A 119 12.56 -4.96 25.34
CA LYS A 119 13.38 -3.96 26.02
C LYS A 119 14.76 -4.52 26.41
N PHE A 120 14.80 -5.75 26.91
CA PHE A 120 16.04 -6.43 27.26
C PHE A 120 16.91 -6.66 26.01
N SER A 121 16.31 -7.18 24.94
CA SER A 121 17.00 -7.42 23.67
C SER A 121 17.62 -6.15 23.09
N ASN A 122 16.89 -5.03 23.12
CA ASN A 122 17.42 -3.74 22.68
C ASN A 122 18.51 -3.19 23.62
N LYS A 123 18.41 -3.42 24.94
CA LYS A 123 19.42 -2.98 25.91
C LYS A 123 20.76 -3.69 25.74
N TYR A 124 20.72 -4.99 25.42
CA TYR A 124 21.91 -5.85 25.27
C TYR A 124 22.23 -6.16 23.81
N ASP A 125 21.87 -5.25 22.90
CA ASP A 125 22.00 -5.45 21.46
C ASP A 125 23.42 -5.81 21.02
N ASN A 126 24.43 -5.11 21.57
CA ASN A 126 25.84 -5.32 21.23
C ASN A 126 26.32 -6.75 21.52
N ILE A 127 25.77 -7.41 22.53
CA ILE A 127 26.16 -8.77 22.92
C ILE A 127 25.35 -9.78 22.12
N LEU A 128 24.02 -9.60 22.07
CA LEU A 128 23.14 -10.56 21.40
C LEU A 128 23.37 -10.58 19.89
N SER A 129 23.65 -9.44 19.27
CA SER A 129 23.91 -9.35 17.82
C SER A 129 25.18 -10.07 17.37
N PHE A 130 26.17 -10.26 18.25
CA PHE A 130 27.39 -11.02 17.95
C PHE A 130 27.11 -12.51 17.72
N PHE A 131 26.16 -13.08 18.47
CA PHE A 131 25.79 -14.49 18.40
C PHE A 131 24.68 -14.77 17.37
N VAL A 132 24.05 -13.74 16.82
CA VAL A 132 23.07 -13.89 15.74
C VAL A 132 23.81 -13.96 14.41
N ALA A 133 23.67 -15.07 13.69
CA ALA A 133 24.14 -15.17 12.32
C ALA A 133 23.51 -14.05 11.48
N LYS A 134 24.35 -13.20 10.86
CA LYS A 134 23.97 -11.96 10.17
C LYS A 134 23.01 -12.17 9.00
N ASP A 135 22.88 -13.41 8.52
CA ASP A 135 22.11 -13.74 7.34
C ASP A 135 21.25 -14.98 7.57
N ARG A 136 20.09 -14.77 8.19
CA ARG A 136 18.96 -15.67 7.96
C ARG A 136 17.94 -14.86 7.21
N ASN A 137 17.76 -15.21 5.92
CA ASN A 137 16.57 -14.90 5.15
C ASN A 137 15.35 -15.27 6.02
N VAL A 138 14.83 -14.27 6.75
CA VAL A 138 13.58 -14.37 7.45
C VAL A 138 12.59 -14.70 6.35
N ARG A 139 12.07 -15.95 6.33
CA ARG A 139 11.03 -16.35 5.39
C ARG A 139 9.97 -15.26 5.43
N SER A 140 9.94 -14.45 4.38
CA SER A 140 8.95 -13.40 4.24
C SER A 140 7.61 -14.09 4.36
N SER A 141 6.77 -13.61 5.28
CA SER A 141 5.41 -14.13 5.32
C SER A 141 4.81 -13.89 3.93
N LEU A 142 3.99 -14.83 3.44
CA LEU A 142 3.28 -14.66 2.17
C LEU A 142 2.24 -13.51 2.23
N LYS A 143 2.18 -12.78 3.34
CA LYS A 143 1.28 -11.65 3.52
C LYS A 143 1.96 -10.39 3.03
N VAL A 144 1.31 -9.73 2.08
CA VAL A 144 1.67 -8.40 1.60
C VAL A 144 1.01 -7.38 2.52
N HIS A 145 1.81 -6.49 3.12
CA HIS A 145 1.36 -5.51 4.11
C HIS A 145 1.10 -4.14 3.52
N SER A 146 1.63 -3.86 2.33
CA SER A 146 1.46 -2.57 1.68
C SER A 146 1.39 -2.65 0.16
N LYS A 147 0.81 -1.60 -0.45
CA LYS A 147 0.76 -1.48 -1.91
C LYS A 147 2.16 -1.44 -2.51
N GLU A 148 3.06 -0.72 -1.84
CA GLU A 148 4.45 -0.57 -2.23
C GLU A 148 5.19 -1.91 -2.18
N GLU A 149 4.90 -2.74 -1.17
CA GLU A 149 5.42 -4.11 -1.08
C GLU A 149 4.87 -5.00 -2.20
N LEU A 150 3.57 -4.87 -2.53
CA LEU A 150 2.98 -5.58 -3.66
C LEU A 150 3.72 -5.24 -4.96
N PHE A 151 3.92 -3.96 -5.24
CA PHE A 151 4.65 -3.52 -6.42
C PHE A 151 6.10 -3.99 -6.43
N TYR A 152 6.78 -3.96 -5.29
CA TYR A 152 8.14 -4.49 -5.17
C TYR A 152 8.20 -5.99 -5.49
N LEU A 153 7.24 -6.78 -4.99
CA LEU A 153 7.19 -8.21 -5.29
C LEU A 153 6.89 -8.46 -6.77
N LEU A 154 5.95 -7.72 -7.35
CA LEU A 154 5.63 -7.82 -8.78
C LEU A 154 6.82 -7.45 -9.67
N ASP A 155 7.50 -6.33 -9.39
CA ASP A 155 8.70 -5.88 -10.13
C ASP A 155 9.81 -6.94 -10.08
N ASN A 156 10.06 -7.54 -8.90
CA ASN A 156 11.11 -8.55 -8.75
C ASN A 156 10.73 -9.91 -9.35
N SER A 157 9.43 -10.24 -9.39
CA SER A 157 8.95 -11.51 -9.93
C SER A 157 9.08 -11.60 -11.45
N LYS A 158 9.20 -10.47 -12.16
CA LYS A 158 9.18 -10.36 -13.64
C LYS A 158 7.98 -11.07 -14.28
N LEU A 159 6.88 -11.21 -13.54
CA LEU A 159 5.66 -11.86 -14.03
C LEU A 159 4.85 -10.95 -14.95
N LEU A 160 4.94 -9.64 -14.74
CA LEU A 160 4.20 -8.62 -15.49
C LEU A 160 5.13 -7.90 -16.46
N LEU A 161 4.62 -7.61 -17.65
CA LEU A 161 5.27 -6.72 -18.60
C LEU A 161 5.27 -5.28 -18.06
N GLU A 162 6.16 -4.42 -18.56
CA GLU A 162 6.25 -3.02 -18.13
C GLU A 162 4.92 -2.27 -18.33
N ASP A 163 4.22 -2.53 -19.44
CA ASP A 163 2.91 -1.95 -19.72
C ASP A 163 1.83 -2.41 -18.71
N GLU A 164 1.85 -3.68 -18.32
CA GLU A 164 0.90 -4.22 -17.33
C GLU A 164 1.15 -3.62 -15.95
N MET A 165 2.43 -3.46 -15.58
CA MET A 165 2.83 -2.78 -14.34
C MET A 165 2.39 -1.32 -14.32
N LEU A 166 2.53 -0.62 -15.45
CA LEU A 166 2.10 0.76 -15.60
C LEU A 166 0.58 0.91 -15.43
N LEU A 167 -0.20 0.05 -16.08
CA LEU A 167 -1.67 0.02 -15.93
C LEU A 167 -2.09 -0.23 -14.48
N LEU A 168 -1.44 -1.19 -13.81
CA LEU A 168 -1.76 -1.54 -12.43
C LEU A 168 -1.46 -0.36 -11.48
N ARG A 169 -0.30 0.29 -11.62
CA ARG A 169 0.04 1.51 -10.86
C ARG A 169 -0.95 2.64 -11.11
N ALA A 170 -1.25 2.93 -12.38
CA ALA A 170 -2.19 3.97 -12.77
C ALA A 170 -3.59 3.73 -12.18
N SER A 171 -4.08 2.49 -12.19
CA SER A 171 -5.36 2.12 -11.57
C SER A 171 -5.39 2.37 -10.06
N PHE A 172 -4.30 2.11 -9.35
CA PHE A 172 -4.21 2.38 -7.91
C PHE A 172 -4.17 3.88 -7.59
N ASP A 173 -3.51 4.69 -8.43
CA ASP A 173 -3.43 6.14 -8.27
C ASP A 173 -4.72 6.84 -8.71
N PHE A 174 -5.41 6.31 -9.72
CA PHE A 174 -6.68 6.80 -10.24
C PHE A 174 -7.72 7.03 -9.12
N LYS A 175 -7.78 6.13 -8.13
CA LYS A 175 -8.69 6.23 -6.98
C LYS A 175 -8.42 7.42 -6.05
N LYS A 176 -7.19 7.95 -6.06
CA LYS A 176 -6.79 9.06 -5.18
C LYS A 176 -6.90 10.41 -5.86
N LEU A 177 -6.94 10.44 -7.19
CA LEU A 177 -6.95 11.66 -7.98
C LEU A 177 -8.35 12.30 -7.97
N LEU A 178 -8.34 13.62 -7.93
CA LEU A 178 -9.52 14.45 -8.01
C LEU A 178 -9.62 15.10 -9.40
N ILE A 179 -10.82 15.50 -9.80
CA ILE A 179 -11.04 16.17 -11.09
C ILE A 179 -10.16 17.42 -11.22
N LYS A 180 -10.02 18.20 -10.14
CA LYS A 180 -9.16 19.40 -10.13
C LYS A 180 -7.69 19.12 -10.47
N ASP A 181 -7.22 17.88 -10.26
CA ASP A 181 -5.82 17.52 -10.49
C ASP A 181 -5.53 17.23 -11.98
N ILE A 182 -6.58 17.06 -12.81
CA ILE A 182 -6.46 16.71 -14.23
C ILE A 182 -7.23 17.64 -15.17
N MET A 183 -8.15 18.47 -14.64
CA MET A 183 -8.98 19.35 -15.46
C MET A 183 -8.12 20.34 -16.25
N VAL A 184 -8.64 20.78 -17.40
CA VAL A 184 -8.10 21.93 -18.11
C VAL A 184 -8.68 23.19 -17.47
N PRO A 185 -7.86 24.09 -16.92
CA PRO A 185 -8.33 25.37 -16.41
C PRO A 185 -9.08 26.14 -17.50
N LEU A 186 -10.17 26.81 -17.14
CA LEU A 186 -11.01 27.52 -18.11
C LEU A 186 -10.25 28.64 -18.83
N GLU A 187 -9.24 29.21 -18.16
CA GLU A 187 -8.34 30.23 -18.69
C GLU A 187 -7.40 29.70 -19.79
N GLU A 188 -7.10 28.40 -19.76
CA GLU A 188 -6.28 27.72 -20.78
C GLU A 188 -7.14 27.06 -21.88
N ALA A 189 -8.45 26.97 -21.66
CA ALA A 189 -9.37 26.39 -22.61
C ALA A 189 -9.66 27.34 -23.78
N VAL A 190 -9.71 26.80 -24.99
CA VAL A 190 -10.25 27.55 -26.13
C VAL A 190 -11.75 27.68 -25.97
N THR A 191 -12.23 28.90 -25.85
CA THR A 191 -13.65 29.24 -25.68
C THR A 191 -14.11 30.18 -26.78
N ILE A 192 -15.43 30.27 -26.99
CA ILE A 192 -16.03 31.19 -27.97
C ILE A 192 -17.08 32.07 -27.29
N ARG A 193 -17.20 33.33 -27.68
CA ARG A 193 -18.25 34.21 -27.16
C ARG A 193 -19.57 33.88 -27.83
N GLY A 194 -20.68 33.95 -27.08
CA GLY A 194 -22.01 33.68 -27.63
C GLY A 194 -22.41 34.61 -28.79
N ASP A 195 -21.94 35.86 -28.78
CA ASP A 195 -22.20 36.86 -29.81
C ASP A 195 -21.24 36.78 -31.02
N GLU A 196 -20.23 35.91 -30.95
CA GLU A 196 -19.24 35.71 -32.01
C GLU A 196 -19.91 35.18 -33.28
N LEU A 197 -19.64 35.82 -34.42
CA LEU A 197 -20.13 35.38 -35.72
C LEU A 197 -19.28 34.23 -36.24
N LEU A 198 -19.91 33.09 -36.54
CA LEU A 198 -19.25 31.88 -37.07
C LEU A 198 -18.96 32.02 -38.56
N GLY A 199 -18.11 32.97 -38.92
CA GLY A 199 -17.61 33.16 -40.28
C GLY A 199 -16.48 32.19 -40.65
N PRO A 200 -16.06 32.16 -41.92
CA PRO A 200 -14.99 31.26 -42.40
C PRO A 200 -13.68 31.41 -41.64
N LEU A 201 -13.35 32.61 -41.17
CA LEU A 201 -12.12 32.87 -40.40
C LEU A 201 -12.16 32.20 -39.02
N VAL A 202 -13.22 32.46 -38.24
CA VAL A 202 -13.41 31.88 -36.89
C VAL A 202 -13.48 30.35 -36.98
N ILE A 203 -14.23 29.82 -37.95
CA ILE A 203 -14.32 28.37 -38.17
C ILE A 203 -12.94 27.79 -38.49
N ASN A 204 -12.15 28.43 -39.36
CA ASN A 204 -10.78 28.01 -39.65
C ASN A 204 -9.87 28.06 -38.42
N GLU A 205 -10.01 29.07 -37.55
CA GLU A 205 -9.26 29.15 -36.30
C GLU A 205 -9.65 28.01 -35.34
N LEU A 206 -10.94 27.74 -35.16
CA LEU A 206 -11.42 26.61 -34.36
C LEU A 206 -10.89 25.28 -34.89
N HIS A 207 -10.91 25.05 -36.21
CA HIS A 207 -10.36 23.83 -36.81
C HIS A 207 -8.86 23.65 -36.53
N LYS A 208 -8.07 24.73 -36.49
CA LYS A 208 -6.63 24.65 -36.19
C LYS A 208 -6.33 24.18 -34.77
N THR A 209 -7.27 24.36 -33.83
CA THR A 209 -7.10 23.92 -32.43
C THR A 209 -7.22 22.42 -32.25
N LYS A 210 -7.75 21.69 -33.25
CA LYS A 210 -7.99 20.23 -33.22
C LYS A 210 -8.95 19.78 -32.11
N HIS A 211 -9.66 20.69 -31.46
CA HIS A 211 -10.74 20.37 -30.53
C HIS A 211 -12.06 20.26 -31.29
N THR A 212 -12.97 19.42 -30.80
CA THR A 212 -14.29 19.23 -31.42
C THR A 212 -15.39 20.00 -30.71
N ILE A 213 -15.21 20.28 -29.42
CA ILE A 213 -16.21 20.91 -28.55
C ILE A 213 -15.60 22.14 -27.89
N PHE A 214 -16.31 23.26 -27.96
CA PHE A 214 -15.87 24.55 -27.42
C PHE A 214 -16.91 25.09 -26.43
N PRO A 215 -16.52 25.48 -25.20
CA PRO A 215 -17.41 26.19 -24.30
C PRO A 215 -17.81 27.55 -24.88
N VAL A 216 -19.11 27.81 -24.89
CA VAL A 216 -19.67 29.11 -25.30
C VAL A 216 -19.87 29.97 -24.05
N MET A 217 -19.26 31.14 -24.05
CA MET A 217 -19.20 32.06 -22.92
C MET A 217 -20.14 33.24 -23.12
N ARG A 218 -20.79 33.67 -22.03
CA ARG A 218 -21.43 34.99 -21.95
C ARG A 218 -20.41 36.06 -21.55
N SER A 219 -20.74 37.32 -21.78
CA SER A 219 -19.94 38.49 -21.40
C SER A 219 -19.51 38.52 -19.93
N GLU A 220 -20.32 37.95 -19.03
CA GLU A 220 -20.06 37.90 -17.59
C GLU A 220 -19.14 36.73 -17.16
N GLY A 221 -18.63 35.94 -18.11
CA GLY A 221 -17.71 34.83 -17.84
C GLY A 221 -18.40 33.52 -17.43
N GLU A 222 -19.69 33.39 -17.72
CA GLU A 222 -20.47 32.17 -17.50
C GLU A 222 -20.50 31.29 -18.76
N VAL A 223 -20.38 29.97 -18.58
CA VAL A 223 -20.57 29.00 -19.68
C VAL A 223 -22.07 28.82 -19.90
N ILE A 224 -22.56 29.18 -21.09
CA ILE A 224 -23.98 29.13 -21.46
C ILE A 224 -24.33 27.96 -22.39
N GLY A 225 -23.34 27.33 -23.00
CA GLY A 225 -23.55 26.22 -23.90
C GLY A 225 -22.25 25.57 -24.36
N LEU A 226 -22.38 24.51 -25.16
CA LEU A 226 -21.26 23.84 -25.83
C LEU A 226 -21.48 23.86 -27.34
N LEU A 227 -20.50 24.37 -28.09
CA LEU A 227 -20.50 24.36 -29.55
C LEU A 227 -19.71 23.16 -30.06
N ASN A 228 -20.35 22.29 -30.85
CA ASN A 228 -19.67 21.19 -31.53
C ASN A 228 -19.32 21.61 -32.97
N LEU A 229 -18.05 21.52 -33.36
CA LEU A 229 -17.60 21.85 -34.72
C LEU A 229 -18.35 21.05 -35.80
N VAL A 230 -18.74 19.81 -35.50
CA VAL A 230 -19.55 18.99 -36.43
C VAL A 230 -20.90 19.65 -36.72
N ASP A 231 -21.51 20.31 -35.74
CA ASP A 231 -22.78 20.99 -35.94
C ASP A 231 -22.61 22.29 -36.74
N VAL A 232 -21.44 22.95 -36.61
CA VAL A 232 -21.07 24.12 -37.44
C VAL A 232 -20.92 23.74 -38.91
N THR A 233 -20.35 22.57 -39.22
CA THR A 233 -20.17 22.11 -40.61
C THR A 233 -21.48 21.80 -41.35
N LYS A 234 -22.60 21.64 -40.64
CA LYS A 234 -23.93 21.36 -41.23
C LYS A 234 -24.63 22.62 -41.72
N VAL A 235 -24.10 23.80 -41.41
CA VAL A 235 -24.69 25.08 -41.80
C VAL A 235 -24.31 25.39 -43.24
N ASN A 236 -25.31 25.47 -44.12
CA ASN A 236 -25.13 25.82 -45.53
C ASN A 236 -24.63 27.26 -45.70
N SER A 237 -23.85 27.50 -46.75
CA SER A 237 -23.32 28.81 -47.15
C SER A 237 -24.37 29.87 -47.50
N GLU A 238 -25.64 29.49 -47.63
CA GLU A 238 -26.78 30.38 -47.92
C GLU A 238 -27.45 30.94 -46.65
N THR A 239 -27.16 30.37 -45.48
CA THR A 239 -27.70 30.85 -44.20
C THR A 239 -26.88 32.05 -43.70
N LYS A 240 -27.59 33.15 -43.40
CA LYS A 240 -27.05 34.38 -42.79
C LYS A 240 -26.09 34.07 -41.64
N SER A 241 -25.15 34.99 -41.42
CA SER A 241 -24.15 35.00 -40.35
C SER A 241 -24.71 34.50 -39.01
N LEU A 242 -24.51 33.21 -38.72
CA LEU A 242 -24.95 32.60 -37.47
C LEU A 242 -23.98 32.97 -36.36
N ARG A 243 -24.53 33.25 -35.18
CA ARG A 243 -23.73 33.44 -33.96
C ARG A 243 -23.51 32.10 -33.27
N ALA A 244 -22.48 32.01 -32.45
CA ALA A 244 -22.21 30.80 -31.67
C ALA A 244 -23.41 30.38 -30.81
N ILE A 245 -24.15 31.35 -30.26
CA ILE A 245 -25.35 31.10 -29.46
C ILE A 245 -26.49 30.44 -30.24
N ASP A 246 -26.54 30.61 -31.57
CA ASP A 246 -27.60 30.05 -32.42
C ASP A 246 -27.40 28.54 -32.70
N LEU A 247 -26.16 28.04 -32.54
CA LEU A 247 -25.77 26.66 -32.85
C LEU A 247 -25.31 25.85 -31.64
N MET A 248 -25.10 26.49 -30.50
CA MET A 248 -24.66 25.80 -29.29
C MET A 248 -25.77 24.89 -28.75
N LYS A 249 -25.35 23.83 -28.05
CA LYS A 249 -26.25 23.07 -27.18
C LYS A 249 -26.30 23.73 -25.80
N GLU A 250 -27.50 24.06 -25.34
CA GLU A 250 -27.73 24.65 -24.02
C GLU A 250 -27.54 23.63 -22.87
N ASP A 251 -27.59 22.32 -23.18
CA ASP A 251 -27.40 21.24 -22.22
C ASP A 251 -25.94 21.13 -21.78
N VAL A 252 -25.55 21.98 -20.82
CA VAL A 252 -24.24 21.95 -20.18
C VAL A 252 -24.30 21.09 -18.93
N PHE A 253 -23.47 20.06 -18.89
CA PHE A 253 -23.35 19.20 -17.72
C PHE A 253 -22.18 19.62 -16.85
N PHE A 254 -22.43 19.72 -15.54
CA PHE A 254 -21.48 20.21 -14.56
C PHE A 254 -21.01 19.12 -13.59
N VAL A 255 -19.75 19.22 -13.18
CA VAL A 255 -19.14 18.33 -12.18
C VAL A 255 -18.34 19.12 -11.15
N GLY A 256 -18.40 18.71 -9.89
CA GLY A 256 -17.66 19.40 -8.82
C GLY A 256 -16.17 19.05 -8.84
N GLN A 257 -15.31 20.05 -8.63
CA GLN A 257 -13.84 19.91 -8.64
C GLN A 257 -13.28 18.88 -7.64
N ASP A 258 -14.01 18.63 -6.55
CA ASP A 258 -13.58 17.78 -5.43
C ASP A 258 -14.03 16.31 -5.59
N LYS A 259 -14.72 15.95 -6.69
CA LYS A 259 -15.04 14.55 -6.99
C LYS A 259 -13.80 13.78 -7.40
N ASN A 260 -13.74 12.50 -7.03
CA ASN A 260 -12.69 11.60 -7.49
C ASN A 260 -12.93 11.15 -8.94
N LEU A 261 -11.89 10.63 -9.59
CA LEU A 261 -11.97 10.22 -11.00
C LEU A 261 -12.89 9.01 -11.24
N GLU A 262 -13.10 8.15 -10.24
CA GLU A 262 -14.01 7.00 -10.34
C GLU A 262 -15.48 7.46 -10.42
N GLU A 263 -15.86 8.42 -9.57
CA GLU A 263 -17.16 9.09 -9.63
C GLU A 263 -17.35 9.86 -10.93
N ALA A 264 -16.30 10.53 -11.40
CA ALA A 264 -16.31 11.27 -12.66
C ALA A 264 -16.50 10.33 -13.86
N LEU A 265 -15.77 9.22 -13.93
CA LEU A 265 -15.94 8.18 -14.94
C LEU A 265 -17.36 7.62 -14.92
N GLY A 266 -17.89 7.31 -13.73
CA GLY A 266 -19.29 6.87 -13.58
C GLY A 266 -20.31 7.92 -14.05
N ALA A 267 -20.02 9.21 -13.91
CA ALA A 267 -20.86 10.27 -14.46
C ALA A 267 -20.85 10.28 -15.98
N PHE A 268 -19.68 10.16 -16.62
CA PHE A 268 -19.56 10.07 -18.08
C PHE A 268 -20.30 8.85 -18.65
N LEU A 269 -20.13 7.68 -18.02
CA LEU A 269 -20.78 6.45 -18.46
C LEU A 269 -22.32 6.51 -18.38
N ARG A 270 -22.87 7.27 -17.41
CA ARG A 270 -24.33 7.43 -17.26
C ARG A 270 -24.91 8.53 -18.14
N SER A 271 -24.19 9.62 -18.35
CA SER A 271 -24.70 10.77 -19.10
C SER A 271 -24.51 10.63 -20.61
N HIS A 272 -23.66 9.69 -21.05
CA HIS A 272 -23.22 9.54 -22.44
C HIS A 272 -22.64 10.84 -23.03
N GLN A 273 -22.13 11.72 -22.17
CA GLN A 273 -21.44 12.94 -22.59
C GLN A 273 -19.94 12.67 -22.71
N HIS A 274 -19.23 13.53 -23.43
CA HIS A 274 -17.78 13.44 -23.59
C HIS A 274 -17.02 14.57 -22.88
N LEU A 275 -17.74 15.61 -22.43
CA LEU A 275 -17.18 16.77 -21.75
C LEU A 275 -18.08 17.19 -20.58
N PHE A 276 -17.45 17.54 -19.46
CA PHE A 276 -18.10 18.21 -18.33
C PHE A 276 -17.42 19.55 -18.03
N ILE A 277 -18.22 20.54 -17.64
CA ILE A 277 -17.70 21.78 -17.07
C ILE A 277 -17.47 21.57 -15.57
N VAL A 278 -16.26 21.89 -15.12
CA VAL A 278 -15.86 21.76 -13.73
C VAL A 278 -16.23 23.03 -12.98
N VAL A 279 -16.91 22.86 -11.84
CA VAL A 279 -17.32 23.96 -10.97
C VAL A 279 -16.68 23.88 -9.60
N ASN A 280 -16.43 25.04 -9.01
CA ASN A 280 -16.02 25.16 -7.62
C ASN A 280 -17.22 25.07 -6.66
N LYS A 281 -16.94 25.21 -5.35
CA LYS A 281 -17.97 25.19 -4.29
C LYS A 281 -19.01 26.30 -4.42
N SER A 282 -18.65 27.42 -5.05
CA SER A 282 -19.55 28.55 -5.33
C SER A 282 -20.30 28.39 -6.67
N LYS A 283 -20.29 27.20 -7.28
CA LYS A 283 -20.88 26.89 -8.60
C LYS A 283 -20.32 27.70 -9.78
N LYS A 284 -19.17 28.36 -9.62
CA LYS A 284 -18.50 29.05 -10.72
C LYS A 284 -17.73 28.04 -11.57
N ALA A 285 -17.85 28.14 -12.89
CA ALA A 285 -17.04 27.36 -13.82
C ALA A 285 -15.56 27.74 -13.68
N ILE A 286 -14.70 26.74 -13.49
CA ILE A 286 -13.25 26.92 -13.31
C ILE A 286 -12.42 26.12 -14.32
N GLY A 287 -13.05 25.19 -15.05
CA GLY A 287 -12.36 24.36 -16.01
C GLY A 287 -13.30 23.42 -16.74
N LEU A 288 -12.70 22.52 -17.52
CA LEU A 288 -13.39 21.44 -18.21
C LEU A 288 -12.60 20.14 -18.08
N VAL A 289 -13.31 19.02 -18.15
CA VAL A 289 -12.71 17.69 -18.14
C VAL A 289 -13.38 16.86 -19.22
N CYS A 290 -12.58 16.11 -19.97
CA CYS A 290 -13.06 15.22 -21.02
C CYS A 290 -12.98 13.75 -20.58
N LEU A 291 -13.77 12.89 -21.21
CA LEU A 291 -13.72 11.44 -20.95
C LEU A 291 -12.33 10.88 -21.27
N GLU A 292 -11.71 11.36 -22.34
CA GLU A 292 -10.39 10.95 -22.78
C GLU A 292 -9.34 11.18 -21.68
N ASP A 293 -9.38 12.31 -20.97
CA ASP A 293 -8.44 12.63 -19.90
C ASP A 293 -8.53 11.64 -18.73
N ILE A 294 -9.76 11.23 -18.42
CA ILE A 294 -10.01 10.22 -17.39
C ILE A 294 -9.46 8.87 -17.83
N ILE A 295 -9.69 8.47 -19.08
CA ILE A 295 -9.18 7.20 -19.61
C ILE A 295 -7.65 7.23 -19.67
N GLU A 296 -7.04 8.33 -20.10
CA GLU A 296 -5.58 8.49 -20.09
C GLU A 296 -4.99 8.31 -18.68
N ARG A 297 -5.68 8.84 -17.67
CA ARG A 297 -5.24 8.69 -16.28
C ARG A 297 -5.42 7.28 -15.74
N LEU A 298 -6.47 6.58 -16.16
CA LEU A 298 -6.68 5.17 -15.83
C LEU A 298 -5.64 4.26 -16.49
N LEU A 299 -5.27 4.56 -17.74
CA LEU A 299 -4.27 3.82 -18.50
C LEU A 299 -2.82 4.21 -18.14
N GLY A 300 -2.61 5.34 -17.45
CA GLY A 300 -1.27 5.85 -17.12
C GLY A 300 -0.47 6.36 -18.32
N ARG A 301 -1.09 6.48 -19.50
CA ARG A 301 -0.44 6.92 -20.74
C ARG A 301 -1.38 7.79 -21.56
N LYS A 302 -0.80 8.67 -22.38
CA LYS A 302 -1.57 9.49 -23.31
C LYS A 302 -2.10 8.65 -24.46
N ILE A 303 -3.34 8.90 -24.84
CA ILE A 303 -4.02 8.27 -25.97
C ILE A 303 -3.90 9.20 -27.19
N ALA A 304 -3.91 10.52 -26.99
CA ALA A 304 -3.78 11.50 -28.07
C ALA A 304 -2.73 12.59 -27.74
N LYS A 305 -2.05 13.09 -28.78
CA LYS A 305 -1.32 14.36 -28.70
C LYS A 305 -2.34 15.48 -28.90
N ARG A 306 -2.64 16.21 -27.83
CA ARG A 306 -3.24 17.56 -27.91
C ARG A 306 -2.30 18.47 -28.69
#